data_AF-A0A139AJT7-F1
#
_entry.id   AF-A0A139AJT7-F1
#
_cell.length_a   1.000
_cell.length_b   1.000
_cell.length_c   1.000
_cell.angle_alpha   90.00
_cell.angle_beta   90.00
_cell.angle_gamma   90.00
#
_symmetry.space_group_name_H-M   'P 1'
#
loop_
_entity.id
_entity.type
_entity.pdbx_description
1 polymer ?
#
loop_
_entity_poly.entity_id
_entity_poly.type
_entity_poly.pdbx_seq_one_letter_code
_entity_poly.pdbx_strand_id
1 'polypeptide(L)'
;MEQPRKPPPYGSAQSGGHLFGHIHFTDREAAEIQGRLKQQLGPEFVSTRSGPGGSKVSYIEGWKVVNLANDVFGFNGWSSVVVSTEVDFVDATPDGKIALGMSCIMRVVLKDGTFREDIGYGQSAGSRSKADAFEKAKKEAATDGLKRALRHFGNVLGNCFYDKEFIKQVGKVPTGLVSPIGNTPVAILTSVYLSLPAK
;
A
#
# COMPACT_ATOMS: atom_id res chain seq x y z
N MET A 1 9.29 -47.45 -37.49
CA MET A 1 9.69 -46.16 -36.90
C MET A 1 8.64 -45.14 -37.26
N GLU A 2 7.74 -44.86 -36.33
CA GLU A 2 6.62 -43.93 -36.52
C GLU A 2 7.13 -42.50 -36.34
N GLN A 3 6.93 -41.64 -37.35
CA GLN A 3 7.34 -40.24 -37.25
C GLN A 3 6.45 -39.50 -36.23
N PRO A 4 7.01 -38.59 -35.41
CA PRO A 4 6.22 -37.85 -34.44
C PRO A 4 5.19 -36.97 -35.15
N ARG A 5 3.91 -37.13 -34.78
CA ARG A 5 2.81 -36.32 -35.29
C ARG A 5 3.06 -34.84 -34.93
N LYS A 6 3.06 -33.96 -35.94
CA LYS A 6 3.11 -32.50 -35.73
C LYS A 6 1.96 -32.10 -34.79
N PRO A 7 2.21 -31.26 -33.77
CA PRO A 7 1.15 -30.72 -32.95
C PRO A 7 0.17 -29.93 -33.83
N PRO A 8 -1.14 -29.93 -33.50
CA PRO A 8 -2.10 -29.13 -34.24
C PRO A 8 -1.65 -27.66 -34.24
N PRO A 9 -1.89 -26.90 -35.34
CA PRO A 9 -1.61 -25.47 -35.33
C PRO A 9 -2.35 -24.87 -34.14
N TYR A 10 -1.66 -24.06 -33.34
CA TYR A 10 -2.28 -23.26 -32.29
C TYR A 10 -3.46 -22.55 -32.92
N GLY A 11 -4.67 -23.01 -32.60
CA GLY A 11 -5.88 -22.35 -33.01
C GLY A 11 -5.77 -20.92 -32.55
N SER A 12 -6.04 -19.99 -33.47
CA SER A 12 -6.30 -18.60 -33.15
C SER A 12 -7.55 -18.55 -32.27
N ALA A 13 -7.40 -18.86 -30.98
CA ALA A 13 -8.36 -18.43 -30.00
C ALA A 13 -8.31 -16.91 -30.06
N GLN A 14 -9.38 -16.30 -30.60
CA GLN A 14 -9.63 -14.89 -30.41
C GLN A 14 -9.78 -14.69 -28.90
N SER A 15 -8.67 -14.40 -28.21
CA SER A 15 -8.70 -14.02 -26.81
C SER A 15 -9.20 -12.58 -26.75
N GLY A 16 -10.52 -12.41 -26.74
CA GLY A 16 -11.17 -11.15 -26.35
C GLY A 16 -10.97 -10.83 -24.86
N GLY A 17 -9.87 -11.28 -24.26
CA GLY A 17 -9.48 -10.93 -22.91
C GLY A 17 -8.90 -9.54 -22.92
N HIS A 18 -9.61 -8.58 -22.33
CA HIS A 18 -9.08 -7.23 -22.16
C HIS A 18 -7.79 -7.30 -21.32
N LEU A 19 -6.70 -6.76 -21.84
CA LEU A 19 -5.41 -6.73 -21.16
C LEU A 19 -5.45 -5.73 -20.00
N PHE A 20 -4.74 -6.03 -18.91
CA PHE A 20 -4.55 -5.09 -17.81
C PHE A 20 -3.98 -3.76 -18.33
N GLY A 21 -4.52 -2.64 -17.85
CA GLY A 21 -4.20 -1.29 -18.35
C GLY A 21 -5.16 -0.80 -19.44
N HIS A 22 -6.08 -1.64 -19.92
CA HIS A 22 -7.09 -1.30 -20.92
C HIS A 22 -8.51 -1.72 -20.53
N ILE A 23 -8.72 -2.14 -19.27
CA ILE A 23 -10.01 -2.58 -18.75
C ILE A 23 -10.68 -1.41 -18.03
N HIS A 24 -11.58 -0.71 -18.71
CA HIS A 24 -12.31 0.41 -18.12
C HIS A 24 -13.24 -0.07 -16.99
N PHE A 25 -13.34 0.74 -15.93
CA PHE A 25 -14.37 0.56 -14.91
C PHE A 25 -15.75 0.88 -15.51
N THR A 26 -16.75 0.06 -15.19
CA THR A 26 -18.14 0.45 -15.45
C THR A 26 -18.55 1.60 -14.53
N ASP A 27 -19.58 2.37 -14.89
CA ASP A 27 -20.08 3.47 -14.05
C ASP A 27 -20.43 3.00 -12.63
N ARG A 28 -20.98 1.79 -12.52
CA ARG A 28 -21.30 1.15 -11.24
C ARG A 28 -20.05 0.84 -10.43
N GLU A 29 -19.06 0.16 -11.02
CA GLU A 29 -17.80 -0.15 -10.36
C GLU A 29 -17.09 1.13 -9.89
N ALA A 30 -17.04 2.15 -10.76
CA ALA A 30 -16.43 3.43 -10.45
C ALA A 30 -17.13 4.13 -9.27
N ALA A 31 -18.47 4.12 -9.23
CA ALA A 31 -19.23 4.70 -8.12
C ALA A 31 -18.99 3.94 -6.79
N GLU A 32 -18.96 2.61 -6.83
CA GLU A 32 -18.67 1.76 -5.66
C GLU A 32 -17.26 2.00 -5.13
N ILE A 33 -16.24 1.99 -6.01
CA ILE A 33 -14.85 2.30 -5.66
C ILE A 33 -14.73 3.70 -5.09
N GLN A 34 -15.36 4.70 -5.72
CA GLN A 34 -15.34 6.08 -5.25
C GLN A 34 -15.98 6.23 -3.86
N GLY A 35 -17.05 5.48 -3.57
CA GLY A 35 -17.65 5.42 -2.24
C GLY A 35 -16.69 4.89 -1.18
N ARG A 36 -15.95 3.81 -1.51
CA ARG A 36 -14.99 3.18 -0.61
C ARG A 36 -13.74 4.04 -0.37
N LEU A 37 -13.19 4.65 -1.43
CA LEU A 37 -12.01 5.51 -1.34
C LEU A 37 -12.22 6.74 -0.43
N LYS A 38 -13.47 7.19 -0.27
CA LYS A 38 -13.82 8.31 0.63
C LYS A 38 -13.77 7.93 2.12
N GLN A 39 -13.95 6.66 2.46
CA GLN A 39 -14.00 6.19 3.85
C GLN A 39 -12.66 6.39 4.55
N GLN A 40 -12.69 6.62 5.86
CA GLN A 40 -11.49 6.72 6.70
C GLN A 40 -11.17 5.36 7.34
N LEU A 41 -9.91 5.18 7.73
CA LEU A 41 -9.43 3.96 8.39
C LEU A 41 -9.92 3.86 9.83
N GLY A 42 -10.34 2.66 10.24
CA GLY A 42 -10.58 2.34 11.65
C GLY A 42 -9.28 2.24 12.47
N PRO A 43 -9.36 2.33 13.81
CA PRO A 43 -8.19 2.26 14.71
C PRO A 43 -7.38 0.98 14.56
N GLU A 44 -7.98 -0.13 14.13
CA GLU A 44 -7.31 -1.41 13.86
C GLU A 44 -6.27 -1.35 12.72
N PHE A 45 -6.37 -0.34 11.84
CA PHE A 45 -5.42 -0.10 10.76
C PHE A 45 -4.30 0.89 11.14
N VAL A 46 -4.41 1.53 12.31
CA VAL A 46 -3.49 2.58 12.76
C VAL A 46 -2.45 2.03 13.72
N SER A 47 -1.19 2.07 13.29
CA SER A 47 -0.02 1.83 14.14
C SER A 47 0.65 3.16 14.50
N THR A 48 1.38 3.20 15.61
CA THR A 48 2.12 4.40 16.03
C THR A 48 3.59 4.07 16.29
N ARG A 49 4.46 5.03 16.02
CA ARG A 49 5.89 4.97 16.37
C ARG A 49 6.34 6.29 16.98
N SER A 50 7.44 6.26 17.72
CA SER A 50 8.11 7.48 18.16
C SER A 50 8.70 8.21 16.94
N GLY A 51 8.42 9.50 16.86
CA GLY A 51 8.99 10.44 15.89
C GLY A 51 10.01 11.37 16.52
N PRO A 52 10.55 12.31 15.73
CA PRO A 52 11.48 13.33 16.21
C PRO A 52 10.89 14.12 17.39
N GLY A 53 11.74 14.45 18.37
CA GLY A 53 11.34 15.23 19.54
C GLY A 53 10.33 14.54 20.47
N GLY A 54 10.22 13.21 20.42
CA GLY A 54 9.28 12.45 21.25
C GLY A 54 7.83 12.49 20.77
N SER A 55 7.57 13.07 19.59
CA SER A 55 6.25 13.03 18.95
C SER A 55 5.81 11.59 18.63
N LYS A 56 4.51 11.36 18.46
CA LYS A 56 3.99 10.09 17.93
C LYS A 56 3.63 10.28 16.46
N VAL A 57 4.08 9.36 15.61
CA VAL A 57 3.74 9.32 14.19
C VAL A 57 2.84 8.13 13.95
N SER A 58 1.61 8.40 13.48
CA SER A 58 0.66 7.36 13.05
C SER A 58 0.96 6.92 11.63
N TYR A 59 0.82 5.62 11.36
CA TYR A 59 1.04 5.03 10.05
C TYR A 59 0.23 3.75 9.88
N ILE A 60 0.09 3.31 8.63
CA ILE A 60 -0.43 1.97 8.27
C ILE A 60 0.73 1.05 7.89
N GLU A 61 0.64 -0.21 8.34
CA GLU A 61 1.60 -1.25 7.98
C GLU A 61 1.45 -1.67 6.51
N GLY A 62 2.56 -2.05 5.88
CA GLY A 62 2.59 -2.36 4.44
C GLY A 62 1.62 -3.48 4.04
N TRP A 63 1.52 -4.55 4.84
CA TRP A 63 0.62 -5.67 4.54
C TRP A 63 -0.86 -5.25 4.59
N LYS A 64 -1.23 -4.34 5.49
CA LYS A 64 -2.60 -3.83 5.61
C LYS A 64 -2.99 -3.01 4.38
N VAL A 65 -2.09 -2.17 3.87
CA VAL A 65 -2.38 -1.37 2.66
C VAL A 65 -2.54 -2.24 1.42
N VAL A 66 -1.78 -3.35 1.32
CA VAL A 66 -1.91 -4.33 0.23
C VAL A 66 -3.27 -5.01 0.28
N ASN A 67 -3.70 -5.45 1.46
CA ASN A 67 -5.03 -6.06 1.63
C ASN A 67 -6.15 -5.07 1.28
N LEU A 68 -6.04 -3.82 1.75
CA LEU A 68 -6.98 -2.76 1.39
C LEU A 68 -7.04 -2.51 -0.12
N ALA A 69 -5.90 -2.50 -0.81
CA ALA A 69 -5.88 -2.33 -2.26
C ALA A 69 -6.54 -3.52 -2.98
N ASN A 70 -6.28 -4.76 -2.52
CA ASN A 70 -6.96 -5.96 -3.02
C ASN A 70 -8.46 -5.92 -2.77
N ASP A 71 -8.89 -5.42 -1.62
CA ASP A 71 -10.29 -5.29 -1.31
C ASP A 71 -10.93 -4.22 -2.20
N VAL A 72 -10.30 -3.04 -2.34
CA VAL A 72 -10.86 -1.88 -3.06
C VAL A 72 -10.90 -2.12 -4.56
N PHE A 73 -9.81 -2.57 -5.16
CA PHE A 73 -9.68 -2.71 -6.61
C PHE A 73 -9.88 -4.14 -7.10
N GLY A 74 -9.83 -5.14 -6.22
CA GLY A 74 -9.72 -6.55 -6.59
C GLY A 74 -8.26 -6.96 -6.81
N PHE A 75 -7.94 -8.23 -6.58
CA PHE A 75 -6.56 -8.76 -6.70
C PHE A 75 -5.93 -8.56 -8.08
N ASN A 76 -6.74 -8.42 -9.13
CA ASN A 76 -6.33 -8.16 -10.51
C ASN A 76 -6.68 -6.75 -11.01
N GLY A 77 -7.22 -5.88 -10.12
CA GLY A 77 -7.63 -4.53 -10.46
C GLY A 77 -6.53 -3.48 -10.29
N TRP A 78 -5.41 -3.85 -9.68
CA TRP A 78 -4.26 -2.99 -9.47
C TRP A 78 -2.95 -3.78 -9.59
N SER A 79 -1.86 -3.05 -9.80
CA SER A 79 -0.49 -3.55 -9.79
C SER A 79 0.45 -2.46 -9.29
N SER A 80 1.68 -2.83 -8.95
CA SER A 80 2.73 -1.89 -8.57
C SER A 80 4.03 -2.20 -9.30
N VAL A 81 4.80 -1.16 -9.60
CA VAL A 81 6.06 -1.23 -10.35
C VAL A 81 7.07 -0.32 -9.66
N VAL A 82 8.24 -0.90 -9.32
CA VAL A 82 9.42 -0.10 -8.97
C VAL A 82 9.94 0.53 -10.25
N VAL A 83 9.76 1.85 -10.38
CA VAL A 83 10.18 2.61 -11.56
C VAL A 83 11.68 2.87 -11.53
N SER A 84 12.20 3.27 -10.37
CA SER A 84 13.63 3.45 -10.15
C SER A 84 13.98 3.33 -8.67
N THR A 85 15.25 3.06 -8.40
CA THR A 85 15.84 3.15 -7.06
C THR A 85 17.18 3.87 -7.16
N GLU A 86 17.44 4.78 -6.24
CA GLU A 86 18.67 5.56 -6.19
C GLU A 86 19.27 5.47 -4.79
N VAL A 87 20.59 5.27 -4.72
CA VAL A 87 21.32 5.24 -3.47
C VAL A 87 21.82 6.65 -3.21
N ASP A 88 21.23 7.35 -2.25
CA ASP A 88 21.55 8.76 -2.03
C ASP A 88 22.85 8.90 -1.23
N PHE A 89 23.12 7.97 -0.30
CA PHE A 89 24.40 7.90 0.41
C PHE A 89 24.70 6.48 0.94
N VAL A 90 25.99 6.18 1.08
CA VAL A 90 26.50 5.00 1.79
C VAL A 90 27.78 5.38 2.52
N ASP A 91 27.70 5.47 3.84
CA ASP A 91 28.82 5.87 4.69
C ASP A 91 29.21 4.74 5.65
N ALA A 92 30.50 4.68 5.97
CA ALA A 92 31.01 3.86 7.06
C ALA A 92 31.35 4.77 8.24
N THR A 93 30.79 4.47 9.41
CA THR A 93 31.12 5.16 10.66
C THR A 93 32.51 4.74 11.15
N PRO A 94 33.17 5.52 12.03
CA PRO A 94 34.49 5.17 12.57
C PRO A 94 34.54 3.80 13.28
N ASP A 95 33.41 3.34 13.84
CA ASP A 95 33.25 2.02 14.45
C ASP A 95 32.91 0.90 13.44
N GLY A 96 33.04 1.18 12.14
CA GLY A 96 32.90 0.21 11.05
C GLY A 96 31.46 -0.15 10.68
N LYS A 97 30.46 0.56 11.23
CA LYS A 97 29.05 0.32 10.89
C LYS A 97 28.67 1.08 9.62
N ILE A 98 27.70 0.55 8.89
CA ILE A 98 27.20 1.13 7.65
C ILE A 98 25.96 1.97 7.95
N ALA A 99 25.99 3.22 7.48
CA ALA A 99 24.83 4.09 7.32
C ALA A 99 24.50 4.20 5.83
N LEU A 100 23.23 4.07 5.47
CA LEU A 100 22.77 4.04 4.09
C LEU A 100 21.38 4.65 4.00
N GLY A 101 21.16 5.46 2.97
CA GLY A 101 19.85 5.98 2.59
C GLY A 101 19.62 5.77 1.11
N MET A 102 18.39 5.41 0.76
CA MET A 102 18.01 5.24 -0.64
C MET A 102 16.55 5.62 -0.90
N SER A 103 16.34 6.18 -2.08
CA SER A 103 15.03 6.56 -2.60
C SER A 103 14.52 5.52 -3.60
N CYS A 104 13.19 5.37 -3.68
CA CYS A 104 12.51 4.47 -4.60
C CYS A 104 11.31 5.17 -5.22
N ILE A 105 11.27 5.31 -6.55
CA ILE A 105 10.07 5.76 -7.25
C ILE A 105 9.18 4.55 -7.46
N MET A 106 7.99 4.59 -6.87
CA MET A 106 6.98 3.53 -6.99
C MET A 106 5.79 4.03 -7.79
N ARG A 107 5.34 3.23 -8.77
CA ARG A 107 4.11 3.45 -9.52
C ARG A 107 3.07 2.42 -9.14
N VAL A 108 1.85 2.86 -8.84
CA VAL A 108 0.67 2.01 -8.74
C VAL A 108 -0.20 2.26 -9.96
N VAL A 109 -0.59 1.18 -10.64
CA VAL A 109 -1.39 1.20 -11.87
C VAL A 109 -2.70 0.46 -11.62
N LEU A 110 -3.82 0.98 -12.10
CA LEU A 110 -5.13 0.32 -12.06
C LEU A 110 -5.43 -0.39 -13.38
N LYS A 111 -6.44 -1.28 -13.38
CA LYS A 111 -6.81 -2.09 -14.55
C LYS A 111 -7.20 -1.28 -15.80
N ASP A 112 -7.60 -0.02 -15.63
CA ASP A 112 -7.96 0.93 -16.70
C ASP A 112 -6.76 1.73 -17.23
N GLY A 113 -5.57 1.57 -16.65
CA GLY A 113 -4.35 2.28 -17.01
C GLY A 113 -4.09 3.55 -16.19
N THR A 114 -5.02 3.97 -15.34
CA THR A 114 -4.81 5.11 -14.43
C THR A 114 -3.68 4.77 -13.45
N PHE A 115 -2.78 5.73 -13.19
CA PHE A 115 -1.67 5.50 -12.26
C PHE A 115 -1.39 6.69 -11.33
N ARG A 116 -0.68 6.38 -10.24
CA ARG A 116 -0.10 7.34 -9.30
C ARG A 116 1.32 6.93 -8.97
N GLU A 117 2.19 7.92 -8.82
CA GLU A 117 3.58 7.72 -8.42
C GLU A 117 3.89 8.53 -7.17
N ASP A 118 4.75 7.98 -6.33
CA ASP A 118 5.35 8.73 -5.23
C ASP A 118 6.73 8.13 -4.92
N ILE A 119 7.53 8.89 -4.19
CA ILE A 119 8.87 8.51 -3.76
C ILE A 119 8.77 7.90 -2.37
N GLY A 120 9.30 6.69 -2.21
CA GLY A 120 9.56 6.08 -0.91
C GLY A 120 11.00 6.28 -0.46
N TYR A 121 11.22 6.29 0.85
CA TYR A 121 12.56 6.36 1.43
C TYR A 121 12.82 5.20 2.38
N GLY A 122 14.03 4.65 2.31
CA GLY A 122 14.47 3.59 3.20
C GLY A 122 15.87 3.87 3.72
N GLN A 123 16.11 3.51 4.97
CA GLN A 123 17.37 3.81 5.63
C GLN A 123 17.85 2.69 6.54
N SER A 124 19.17 2.54 6.58
CA SER A 124 19.83 1.78 7.63
C SER A 124 20.86 2.65 8.33
N ALA A 125 20.85 2.61 9.66
CA ALA A 125 21.88 3.23 10.48
C ALA A 125 22.40 2.18 11.44
N GLY A 126 23.69 1.85 11.33
CA GLY A 126 24.35 0.94 12.25
C GLY A 126 24.43 -0.53 11.81
N SER A 127 24.22 -0.82 10.51
CA SER A 127 24.37 -2.19 9.99
C SER A 127 25.81 -2.67 10.07
N ARG A 128 26.03 -3.96 10.37
CA ARG A 128 27.37 -4.56 10.44
C ARG A 128 27.98 -4.83 9.07
N SER A 129 27.15 -4.97 8.04
CA SER A 129 27.58 -5.21 6.67
C SER A 129 26.84 -4.31 5.69
N LYS A 130 27.45 -4.06 4.53
CA LYS A 130 26.76 -3.36 3.42
C LYS A 130 25.54 -4.15 2.95
N ALA A 131 25.64 -5.48 2.87
CA ALA A 131 24.54 -6.33 2.43
C ALA A 131 23.27 -6.14 3.29
N ASP A 132 23.41 -6.18 4.62
CA ASP A 132 22.28 -5.98 5.54
C ASP A 132 21.70 -4.56 5.44
N ALA A 133 22.58 -3.56 5.25
CA ALA A 133 22.16 -2.16 5.08
C ALA A 133 21.31 -1.99 3.81
N PHE A 134 21.78 -2.53 2.69
CA PHE A 134 21.08 -2.49 1.40
C PHE A 134 19.78 -3.28 1.44
N GLU A 135 19.76 -4.47 2.04
CA GLU A 135 18.55 -5.28 2.15
C GLU A 135 17.45 -4.53 2.91
N LYS A 136 17.78 -4.00 4.09
CA LYS A 136 16.83 -3.25 4.92
C LYS A 136 16.31 -2.02 4.20
N ALA A 137 17.21 -1.15 3.73
CA ALA A 137 16.82 0.12 3.14
C ALA A 137 16.03 -0.07 1.84
N LYS A 138 16.39 -1.06 1.00
CA LYS A 138 15.67 -1.31 -0.25
C LYS A 138 14.24 -1.81 0.00
N LYS A 139 14.06 -2.72 0.97
CA LYS A 139 12.74 -3.21 1.40
C LYS A 139 11.89 -2.08 1.98
N GLU A 140 12.48 -1.23 2.81
CA GLU A 140 11.81 -0.08 3.42
C GLU A 140 11.40 0.96 2.37
N ALA A 141 12.32 1.34 1.47
CA ALA A 141 12.07 2.33 0.42
C ALA A 141 10.95 1.88 -0.53
N ALA A 142 10.97 0.62 -0.98
CA ALA A 142 9.92 0.09 -1.83
C ALA A 142 8.56 0.05 -1.12
N THR A 143 8.53 -0.39 0.14
CA THR A 143 7.28 -0.47 0.92
C THR A 143 6.73 0.92 1.22
N ASP A 144 7.59 1.89 1.53
CA ASP A 144 7.19 3.27 1.76
C ASP A 144 6.64 3.91 0.48
N GLY A 145 7.32 3.71 -0.65
CA GLY A 145 6.87 4.19 -1.96
C GLY A 145 5.51 3.63 -2.34
N LEU A 146 5.28 2.33 -2.08
CA LEU A 146 3.97 1.69 -2.30
C LEU A 146 2.85 2.33 -1.48
N LYS A 147 3.04 2.49 -0.16
CA LYS A 147 2.06 3.15 0.71
C LYS A 147 1.77 4.58 0.25
N ARG A 148 2.82 5.31 -0.14
CA ARG A 148 2.71 6.70 -0.57
C ARG A 148 2.04 6.86 -1.93
N ALA A 149 2.28 5.94 -2.87
CA ALA A 149 1.58 5.92 -4.15
C ALA A 149 0.09 5.56 -3.96
N LEU A 150 -0.22 4.56 -3.12
CA LEU A 150 -1.59 4.14 -2.84
C LEU A 150 -2.45 5.22 -2.18
N ARG A 151 -1.86 6.03 -1.28
CA ARG A 151 -2.63 7.09 -0.59
C ARG A 151 -3.26 8.10 -1.56
N HIS A 152 -2.65 8.34 -2.72
CA HIS A 152 -3.16 9.30 -3.71
C HIS A 152 -4.51 8.91 -4.33
N PHE A 153 -4.96 7.66 -4.12
CA PHE A 153 -6.27 7.22 -4.55
C PHE A 153 -7.38 7.54 -3.53
N GLY A 154 -7.09 7.63 -2.23
CA GLY A 154 -8.13 7.95 -1.25
C GLY A 154 -7.77 7.76 0.22
N ASN A 155 -8.71 8.16 1.08
CA ASN A 155 -8.61 8.13 2.53
C ASN A 155 -8.39 6.71 3.06
N VAL A 156 -9.16 5.75 2.55
CA VAL A 156 -9.08 4.35 3.00
C VAL A 156 -7.74 3.71 2.67
N LEU A 157 -6.98 4.26 1.71
CA LEU A 157 -5.64 3.80 1.34
C LEU A 157 -4.53 4.61 2.03
N GLY A 158 -4.88 5.36 3.08
CA GLY A 158 -3.93 6.04 3.96
C GLY A 158 -3.82 7.55 3.75
N ASN A 159 -4.64 8.17 2.90
CA ASN A 159 -4.64 9.64 2.82
C ASN A 159 -5.11 10.30 4.13
N CYS A 160 -5.95 9.63 4.91
CA CYS A 160 -6.48 10.17 6.17
C CYS A 160 -5.39 10.43 7.23
N PHE A 161 -4.20 9.81 7.14
CA PHE A 161 -3.10 10.08 8.09
C PHE A 161 -2.56 11.52 8.02
N TYR A 162 -2.88 12.26 6.95
CA TYR A 162 -2.48 13.66 6.79
C TYR A 162 -3.50 14.64 7.38
N ASP A 163 -4.67 14.15 7.79
CA ASP A 163 -5.69 14.93 8.49
C ASP A 163 -5.45 14.88 10.00
N LYS A 164 -5.07 16.03 10.59
CA LYS A 164 -4.79 16.15 12.02
C LYS A 164 -6.00 15.84 12.89
N GLU A 165 -7.21 16.17 12.43
CA GLU A 165 -8.43 15.91 13.19
C GLU A 165 -8.74 14.41 13.19
N PHE A 166 -8.57 13.72 12.06
CA PHE A 166 -8.64 12.25 12.00
C PHE A 166 -7.68 11.61 13.01
N ILE A 167 -6.40 12.00 13.02
CA ILE A 167 -5.39 11.45 13.94
C ILE A 167 -5.80 11.64 15.40
N LYS A 168 -6.36 12.81 15.74
CA LYS A 168 -6.83 13.11 17.09
C LYS A 168 -8.05 12.26 17.48
N GLN A 169 -8.97 12.01 16.55
CA GLN A 169 -10.18 11.24 16.80
C GLN A 169 -9.87 9.74 16.93
N VAL A 170 -9.11 9.18 15.99
CA VAL A 170 -8.78 7.75 16.00
C VAL A 170 -7.94 7.36 17.21
N GLY A 171 -7.07 8.25 17.69
CA GLY A 171 -6.27 8.03 18.90
C GLY A 171 -7.07 7.95 20.21
N LYS A 172 -8.35 8.36 20.21
CA LYS A 172 -9.25 8.24 21.36
C LYS A 172 -10.00 6.91 21.41
N VAL A 173 -10.00 6.14 20.32
CA VAL A 173 -10.76 4.90 20.21
C VAL A 173 -9.88 3.71 20.64
N PRO A 174 -10.29 2.92 21.65
CA PRO A 174 -9.54 1.73 22.05
C PRO A 174 -9.50 0.68 20.95
N THR A 175 -8.33 0.09 20.69
CA THR A 175 -8.10 -0.93 19.65
C THR A 175 -8.75 -2.29 19.95
N GLY A 176 -9.31 -2.48 21.16
CA GLY A 176 -9.71 -3.79 21.70
C GLY A 176 -11.10 -4.32 21.34
N LEU A 177 -11.84 -3.69 20.41
CA LEU A 177 -13.23 -4.08 20.11
C LEU A 177 -13.42 -4.88 18.81
N VAL A 178 -12.35 -5.23 18.08
CA VAL A 178 -12.47 -5.99 16.82
C VAL A 178 -11.47 -7.15 16.80
N SER A 179 -12.00 -8.37 16.85
CA SER A 179 -11.23 -9.63 16.83
C SER A 179 -10.54 -9.83 15.47
N PRO A 180 -9.25 -10.19 15.43
CA PRO A 180 -8.54 -10.40 14.18
C PRO A 180 -8.62 -11.86 13.71
N ILE A 181 -9.81 -12.39 13.37
CA ILE A 181 -9.91 -13.65 12.59
C ILE A 181 -11.21 -13.63 11.77
N GLY A 182 -11.10 -13.52 10.44
CA GLY A 182 -12.20 -13.74 9.50
C GLY A 182 -12.39 -12.59 8.50
N ASN A 183 -12.60 -12.94 7.22
CA ASN A 183 -12.85 -12.08 6.06
C ASN A 183 -14.06 -11.14 6.25
N THR A 184 -13.93 -10.17 7.14
CA THR A 184 -14.94 -9.13 7.30
C THR A 184 -14.62 -8.06 6.27
N PRO A 185 -15.53 -7.72 5.33
CA PRO A 185 -15.26 -6.69 4.34
C PRO A 185 -14.85 -5.40 5.04
N VAL A 186 -13.70 -4.90 4.64
CA VAL A 186 -13.02 -3.79 5.30
C VAL A 186 -13.85 -2.51 5.15
N ALA A 187 -13.86 -1.75 6.25
CA ALA A 187 -14.43 -0.42 6.45
C ALA A 187 -15.94 -0.37 6.71
N ILE A 188 -16.32 -0.46 8.00
CA ILE A 188 -17.57 0.15 8.48
C ILE A 188 -17.30 0.82 9.83
N LEU A 189 -16.98 2.13 9.78
CA LEU A 189 -17.25 3.07 10.88
C LEU A 189 -18.59 3.79 10.65
N THR A 190 -19.62 3.08 10.17
CA THR A 190 -20.91 3.70 9.82
C THR A 190 -22.11 3.27 10.68
N SER A 191 -21.95 2.60 11.83
CA SER A 191 -23.15 2.25 12.63
C SER A 191 -23.07 2.24 14.16
N VAL A 192 -21.94 2.54 14.80
CA VAL A 192 -21.88 2.44 16.28
C VAL A 192 -21.79 3.79 17.01
N TYR A 193 -21.51 4.91 16.31
CA TYR A 193 -21.35 6.22 16.96
C TYR A 193 -22.44 7.27 16.69
N LEU A 194 -23.52 6.94 15.96
CA LEU A 194 -24.67 7.86 15.77
C LEU A 194 -25.82 7.68 16.78
N SER A 195 -25.64 6.90 17.84
CA SER A 195 -26.67 6.69 18.88
C SER A 195 -26.21 6.94 20.32
N LEU A 196 -25.31 7.90 20.53
CA LEU A 196 -25.14 8.47 21.88
C LEU A 196 -25.98 9.75 21.99
N PRO A 197 -27.01 9.79 22.85
CA PRO A 197 -27.75 11.01 23.10
C PRO A 197 -26.79 12.04 23.72
N ALA A 198 -26.87 13.28 23.21
CA ALA A 198 -26.24 14.41 23.85
C ALA A 198 -26.67 14.48 25.32
N LYS A 199 -25.69 14.53 26.22
CA LYS A 199 -25.85 15.04 27.58
C LYS A 199 -25.00 16.29 27.70
#